data_AF-A0A9E3D765-F1
#
_entry.id   AF-A0A9E3D765-F1
#
_cell.length_a   1.000
_cell.length_b   1.000
_cell.length_c   1.000
_cell.angle_alpha   90.00
_cell.angle_beta   90.00
_cell.angle_gamma   90.00
#
_symmetry.space_group_name_H-M   'P 1'
#
loop_
_entity.id
_entity.type
_entity.pdbx_description
1 polymer ?
#
loop_
_entity_poly.entity_id
_entity_poly.type
_entity_poly.pdbx_seq_one_letter_code
_entity_poly.pdbx_strand_id
1 'polypeptide(L)'
;MLQAKCEGDDGDFHIDLADSADATTCAVVEVPNPTYISDTTLQPMVAAAEQTAKQLSPGDSITVSGQLFYDMTHGGGASPGGGRGKGYCAQSLWEVHPIFNISKNS
;
A
#
# COMPACT_ATOMS: atom_id res chain seq x y z
N MET A 1 10.82 -4.66 5.67
CA MET A 1 10.27 -5.97 5.25
C MET A 1 9.01 -5.73 4.45
N LEU A 2 8.79 -6.46 3.35
CA LEU A 2 7.59 -6.34 2.52
C LEU A 2 6.59 -7.45 2.87
N GLN A 3 5.32 -7.10 3.06
CA GLN A 3 4.19 -8.06 3.00
C GLN A 3 3.21 -7.56 1.95
N ALA A 4 2.62 -8.46 1.17
CA ALA A 4 1.74 -8.12 0.05
C ALA A 4 0.53 -9.07 -0.01
N LYS A 5 -0.69 -8.51 -0.12
CA LYS A 5 -1.93 -9.28 -0.32
C LYS A 5 -3.01 -8.46 -1.01
N CYS A 6 -3.91 -9.12 -1.74
CA CYS A 6 -5.20 -8.51 -2.08
C CYS A 6 -6.09 -8.49 -0.85
N GLU A 7 -6.70 -7.35 -0.52
CA GLU A 7 -7.77 -7.29 0.47
C GLU A 7 -9.09 -7.73 -0.18
N GLY A 8 -9.85 -8.57 0.55
CA GLY A 8 -11.06 -9.20 0.02
C GLY A 8 -12.30 -8.29 0.02
N ASP A 9 -12.24 -7.14 0.69
CA ASP A 9 -13.40 -6.29 0.94
C ASP A 9 -13.56 -5.15 -0.10
N ASP A 10 -12.45 -4.62 -0.63
CA ASP A 10 -12.40 -3.58 -1.68
C ASP A 10 -11.68 -4.03 -2.97
N GLY A 11 -10.87 -5.09 -2.90
CA GLY A 11 -10.12 -5.62 -4.03
C GLY A 11 -8.80 -4.90 -4.29
N ASP A 12 -8.36 -4.07 -3.35
CA ASP A 12 -7.10 -3.34 -3.44
C ASP A 12 -5.92 -4.27 -3.08
N PHE A 13 -4.76 -3.98 -3.66
CA PHE A 13 -3.53 -4.71 -3.37
C PHE A 13 -2.74 -3.97 -2.30
N HIS A 14 -2.80 -4.47 -1.07
CA HIS A 14 -2.11 -3.91 0.10
C HIS A 14 -0.67 -4.39 0.16
N ILE A 15 0.23 -3.44 0.41
CA ILE A 15 1.65 -3.67 0.62
C ILE A 15 2.07 -2.97 1.91
N ASP A 16 2.57 -3.73 2.88
CA ASP A 16 3.27 -3.19 4.04
C ASP A 16 4.72 -2.89 3.63
N LEU A 17 5.11 -1.61 3.57
CA LEU A 17 6.47 -1.17 3.23
C LEU A 17 7.19 -0.71 4.50
N ALA A 18 8.25 -1.42 4.88
CA ALA A 18 9.08 -1.08 6.04
C ALA A 18 10.57 -1.13 5.68
N ASP A 19 11.36 -0.22 6.25
CA ASP A 19 12.83 -0.23 6.13
C ASP A 19 13.48 -1.36 6.96
N SER A 20 12.76 -1.86 7.95
CA SER A 20 13.20 -2.87 8.90
C SER A 20 12.03 -3.78 9.29
N ALA A 21 12.22 -4.57 10.35
CA ALA A 21 11.16 -5.31 11.03
C ALA A 21 10.69 -4.54 12.28
N ASP A 22 10.61 -3.20 12.20
CA ASP A 22 10.00 -2.33 13.21
C ASP A 22 8.68 -1.75 12.64
N ALA A 23 7.59 -1.89 13.38
CA ALA A 23 6.25 -1.49 12.96
C ALA A 23 6.05 0.03 13.06
N THR A 24 6.98 0.73 13.71
CA THR A 24 6.98 2.19 13.84
C THR A 24 7.64 2.90 12.65
N THR A 25 8.36 2.17 11.79
CA THR A 25 9.06 2.69 10.61
C THR A 25 8.48 2.15 9.31
N CYS A 26 7.14 2.01 9.27
CA CYS A 26 6.47 1.43 8.12
C CYS A 26 5.24 2.20 7.66
N ALA A 27 4.91 2.04 6.38
CA ALA A 27 3.78 2.66 5.72
C ALA A 27 2.97 1.60 4.99
N VAL A 28 1.64 1.76 5.00
CA VAL A 28 0.76 1.00 4.12
C VAL A 28 0.74 1.70 2.77
N VAL A 29 0.92 0.93 1.69
CA VAL A 29 0.79 1.43 0.33
C VAL A 29 -0.14 0.51 -0.45
N GLU A 30 -1.05 1.08 -1.21
CA GLU A 30 -2.14 0.32 -1.82
C GLU A 30 -2.27 0.63 -3.31
N VAL A 31 -2.33 -0.44 -4.10
CA VAL A 31 -2.72 -0.34 -5.51
C VAL A 31 -4.22 -0.57 -5.57
N PRO A 32 -5.02 0.44 -5.93
CA PRO A 32 -6.46 0.26 -6.02
C PRO A 32 -6.82 -0.70 -7.13
N ASN A 33 -7.98 -1.35 -7.01
CA ASN A 33 -8.55 -2.11 -8.10
C ASN A 33 -8.81 -1.18 -9.31
N PRO A 34 -8.16 -1.42 -10.48
CA PRO A 34 -8.25 -0.53 -11.64
C PRO A 34 -9.68 -0.35 -12.18
N THR A 35 -10.62 -1.25 -11.84
CA THR A 35 -12.02 -1.15 -12.27
C THR A 35 -12.79 -0.01 -11.61
N TYR A 36 -12.31 0.52 -10.48
CA TYR A 36 -12.91 1.69 -9.82
C TYR A 36 -12.33 3.03 -10.28
N ILE A 37 -11.35 3.03 -11.19
CA ILE A 37 -10.73 4.25 -11.72
C ILE A 37 -11.38 4.62 -13.04
N SER A 38 -12.12 5.73 -13.05
CA SER A 38 -12.76 6.27 -14.25
C SER A 38 -11.83 7.15 -15.09
N ASP A 39 -10.74 7.66 -14.50
CA ASP A 39 -9.76 8.47 -15.20
C ASP A 39 -8.96 7.63 -16.20
N THR A 40 -9.12 7.94 -17.49
CA THR A 40 -8.54 7.15 -18.60
C THR A 40 -7.02 7.25 -18.69
N THR A 41 -6.40 8.21 -18.02
CA THR A 41 -4.94 8.37 -17.98
C THR A 41 -4.36 7.61 -16.79
N LEU A 42 -4.99 7.70 -15.62
CA LEU A 42 -4.54 7.04 -14.40
C LEU A 42 -4.81 5.53 -14.42
N GLN A 43 -5.95 5.11 -14.96
CA GLN A 43 -6.37 3.70 -14.98
C GLN A 43 -5.30 2.75 -15.55
N PRO A 44 -4.70 3.00 -16.74
CA PRO A 44 -3.69 2.09 -17.27
C PRO A 44 -2.41 2.06 -16.44
N MET A 45 -2.06 3.15 -15.76
CA MET A 45 -0.89 3.22 -14.87
C MET A 45 -1.10 2.35 -13.63
N VAL A 46 -2.27 2.47 -13.00
CA VAL A 46 -2.65 1.62 -11.86
C VAL A 46 -2.76 0.16 -12.28
N ALA A 47 -3.34 -0.14 -13.46
CA ALA A 47 -3.40 -1.51 -13.96
C ALA A 47 -2.00 -2.12 -14.13
N ALA A 48 -1.03 -1.35 -14.64
CA ALA A 48 0.35 -1.79 -14.72
C ALA A 48 0.98 -2.02 -13.34
N ALA A 49 0.77 -1.08 -12.39
CA ALA A 49 1.22 -1.21 -11.02
C ALA A 49 0.64 -2.46 -10.34
N GLU A 50 -0.63 -2.78 -10.57
CA GLU A 50 -1.31 -3.95 -10.03
C GLU A 50 -0.67 -5.25 -10.53
N GLN A 51 -0.30 -5.31 -11.82
CA GLN A 51 0.43 -6.45 -12.37
C GLN A 51 1.82 -6.62 -11.74
N THR A 52 2.53 -5.53 -11.48
CA THR A 52 3.81 -5.57 -10.75
C THR A 52 3.62 -6.01 -9.30
N ALA A 53 2.59 -5.48 -8.62
CA ALA A 53 2.27 -5.78 -7.23
C ALA A 53 2.02 -7.29 -7.03
N LYS A 54 1.26 -7.92 -7.94
CA LYS A 54 0.99 -9.36 -7.96
C LYS A 54 2.24 -10.24 -8.10
N GLN A 55 3.37 -9.67 -8.53
CA GLN A 55 4.65 -10.36 -8.69
C GLN A 55 5.63 -10.07 -7.55
N LEU A 56 5.26 -9.25 -6.57
CA LEU A 56 6.08 -8.97 -5.41
C LEU A 56 6.14 -10.20 -4.49
N SER A 57 7.28 -10.37 -3.84
CA SER A 57 7.49 -11.39 -2.80
C SER A 57 7.98 -10.71 -1.52
N PRO A 58 7.67 -11.28 -0.34
CA PRO A 58 8.19 -10.76 0.92
C PRO A 58 9.71 -10.61 0.89
N GLY A 59 10.19 -9.42 1.26
CA GLY A 59 11.63 -9.08 1.22
C GLY A 59 12.09 -8.38 -0.06
N ASP A 60 11.25 -8.28 -1.10
CA ASP A 60 11.57 -7.45 -2.26
C ASP A 60 11.80 -5.99 -1.86
N SER A 61 12.86 -5.40 -2.42
CA SER A 61 13.10 -3.96 -2.34
C SER A 61 12.39 -3.30 -3.51
N ILE A 62 11.52 -2.34 -3.21
CA ILE A 62 10.71 -1.64 -4.22
C ILE A 62 10.76 -0.14 -4.02
N THR A 63 10.50 0.58 -5.09
CA THR A 63 10.16 2.00 -5.08
C THR A 63 8.73 2.13 -5.60
N VAL A 64 7.93 2.97 -4.92
CA VAL A 64 6.53 3.22 -5.31
C VAL A 64 6.32 4.70 -5.60
N SER A 65 5.34 5.01 -6.42
CA SER A 65 4.85 6.38 -6.61
C SER A 65 3.33 6.41 -6.50
N GLY A 66 2.82 7.36 -5.74
CA GLY A 66 1.41 7.52 -5.46
C GLY A 66 1.12 8.79 -4.68
N GLN A 67 -0.13 8.93 -4.25
CA GLN A 67 -0.56 10.04 -3.42
C GLN A 67 -0.44 9.67 -1.94
N LEU A 68 0.34 10.46 -1.19
CA LEU A 68 0.39 10.34 0.28
C LEU A 68 -0.83 11.05 0.88
N PHE A 69 -1.51 10.40 1.82
CA PHE A 69 -2.52 11.04 2.66
C PHE A 69 -2.45 10.50 4.09
N TYR A 70 -3.15 11.21 4.97
CA TYR A 70 -3.28 10.88 6.37
C TYR A 70 -4.67 10.31 6.62
N ASP A 71 -4.77 9.02 6.90
CA ASP A 71 -6.04 8.34 7.06
C ASP A 71 -6.53 8.38 8.52
N MET A 72 -7.26 9.44 8.87
CA MET A 72 -7.91 9.53 10.18
C MET A 72 -9.01 8.49 10.40
N THR A 73 -9.50 7.81 9.36
CA THR A 73 -10.50 6.75 9.53
C THR A 73 -9.90 5.50 10.18
N HIS A 74 -8.56 5.38 10.14
CA HIS A 74 -7.74 4.39 10.85
C HIS A 74 -7.35 4.82 12.28
N GLY A 75 -7.73 6.04 12.69
CA GLY A 75 -7.47 6.60 14.02
C GLY A 75 -7.89 5.70 15.18
N GLY A 76 -6.97 5.46 16.13
CA GLY A 76 -7.16 4.62 17.30
C GLY A 76 -6.18 4.95 18.42
N GLY A 77 -6.26 4.17 19.51
CA GLY A 77 -5.39 4.36 20.69
C GLY A 77 -4.01 3.69 20.58
N ALA A 78 -3.71 3.00 19.49
CA ALA A 78 -2.40 2.38 19.29
C ALA A 78 -1.38 3.45 18.84
N SER A 79 -0.12 3.32 19.24
CA SER A 79 0.97 4.17 18.74
C SER A 79 1.38 3.69 17.34
N PRO A 80 1.62 4.56 16.33
CA PRO A 80 1.64 6.04 16.31
C PRO A 80 0.28 6.75 16.10
N GLY A 81 -0.83 6.06 16.17
CA GLY A 81 -2.18 6.65 16.13
C GLY A 81 -3.21 5.80 15.39
N GLY A 82 -2.81 4.69 14.78
CA GLY A 82 -3.68 3.75 14.08
C GLY A 82 -4.39 2.74 14.98
N GLY A 83 -4.78 1.59 14.40
CA GLY A 83 -5.41 0.49 15.13
C GLY A 83 -6.71 -0.04 14.50
N ARG A 84 -7.20 0.60 13.44
CA ARG A 84 -8.07 -0.05 12.45
C ARG A 84 -7.16 -0.72 11.39
N GLY A 85 -7.64 -1.70 10.63
CA GLY A 85 -6.82 -2.37 9.59
C GLY A 85 -6.15 -3.69 10.04
N LYS A 86 -5.56 -4.42 9.09
CA LYS A 86 -4.94 -5.73 9.29
C LYS A 86 -3.55 -5.74 8.65
N GLY A 87 -2.52 -6.12 9.41
CA GLY A 87 -1.17 -6.23 8.87
C GLY A 87 -0.13 -5.72 9.84
N TYR A 88 1.11 -5.68 9.37
CA TYR A 88 2.24 -5.21 10.14
C TYR A 88 2.19 -3.68 10.34
N CYS A 89 1.66 -2.95 9.35
CA CYS A 89 1.62 -1.50 9.34
C CYS A 89 0.26 -0.89 9.69
N ALA A 90 -0.68 -1.68 10.20
CA ALA A 90 -2.02 -1.23 10.60
C ALA A 90 -2.02 -0.19 11.76
N GLN A 91 -0.85 0.08 12.36
CA GLN A 91 -0.68 1.13 13.36
C GLN A 91 -0.31 2.49 12.75
N SER A 92 0.13 2.52 11.48
CA SER A 92 0.38 3.75 10.73
C SER A 92 -0.93 4.46 10.42
N LEU A 93 -0.88 5.80 10.40
CA LEU A 93 -1.95 6.66 9.87
C LEU A 93 -1.56 7.29 8.53
N TRP A 94 -0.34 7.04 8.06
CA TRP A 94 0.14 7.50 6.77
C TRP A 94 0.02 6.36 5.78
N GLU A 95 -0.65 6.64 4.67
CA GLU A 95 -0.88 5.70 3.58
C GLU A 95 -0.55 6.35 2.25
N VAL A 96 -0.06 5.54 1.31
CA VAL A 96 0.10 5.96 -0.09
C VAL A 96 -0.92 5.20 -0.94
N HIS A 97 -1.98 5.89 -1.33
CA HIS A 97 -3.03 5.38 -2.20
C HIS A 97 -3.65 6.59 -2.97
N PRO A 98 -3.77 6.52 -4.30
CA PRO A 98 -3.47 5.35 -5.13
C PRO A 98 -1.99 5.24 -5.47
N ILE A 99 -1.45 4.02 -5.44
CA ILE A 99 -0.19 3.70 -6.13
C ILE A 99 -0.47 3.56 -7.63
N PHE A 100 0.27 4.30 -8.45
CA PHE A 100 0.18 4.24 -9.92
C PHE A 100 1.50 3.83 -10.58
N ASN A 101 2.57 3.60 -9.80
CA ASN A 101 3.82 3.06 -10.31
C ASN A 101 4.55 2.26 -9.22
N ILE A 102 5.12 1.11 -9.61
CA ILE A 102 5.97 0.27 -8.77
C ILE A 102 7.18 -0.16 -9.60
N SER A 103 8.37 -0.01 -9.03
CA SER A 103 9.60 -0.57 -9.60
C SER A 103 10.32 -1.41 -8.56
N LYS A 104 10.71 -2.65 -8.91
CA LYS A 104 11.64 -3.43 -8.10
C LYS A 104 13.04 -2.85 -8.21
N ASN A 105 13.72 -2.71 -7.09
CA ASN A 105 15.11 -2.30 -7.03
C ASN A 105 16.00 -3.54 -7.25
N SER A 106 17.00 -3.42 -8.13
CA SER A 106 17.97 -4.47 -8.48
C SER A 106 18.97 -4.75 -7.37
#